data_AF-A0A9X8D0A6-F1
#
_entry.id   AF-A0A9X8D0A6-F1
#
_cell.length_a   1.000
_cell.length_b   1.000
_cell.length_c   1.000
_cell.angle_alpha   90.00
_cell.angle_beta   90.00
_cell.angle_gamma   90.00
#
_symmetry.space_group_name_H-M   'P 1'
#
loop_
_entity.id
_entity.type
_entity.pdbx_description
1 polymer ?
#
loop_
_entity_poly.entity_id
_entity_poly.type
_entity_poly.pdbx_seq_one_letter_code
_entity_poly.pdbx_strand_id
1 'polypeptide(L)'
;MNTATTPPGPSPDALEHLLAAGRDGALLRMSLALAYQRRDDVPTALMHVAKALAFDPEFTAAWRLQGLLALALGDAAKAEASFAQALEVAQRRGELQLVKELTVRLRRLRTPKPPAG
;
A
#
# COMPACT_ATOMS: atom_id res chain seq x y z
N MET A 1 29.82 -13.22 -2.19
CA MET A 1 28.87 -12.09 -2.30
C MET A 1 27.52 -12.65 -1.88
N ASN A 2 27.14 -12.53 -0.60
CA ASN A 2 25.91 -13.12 -0.09
C ASN A 2 24.76 -12.12 -0.26
N THR A 3 24.08 -12.16 -1.39
CA THR A 3 22.77 -11.52 -1.51
C THR A 3 21.83 -12.26 -0.56
N ALA A 4 21.41 -11.58 0.52
CA ALA A 4 20.35 -12.06 1.38
C ALA A 4 19.07 -12.16 0.52
N THR A 5 18.80 -13.37 0.00
CA THR A 5 17.53 -13.69 -0.64
C THR A 5 16.49 -13.69 0.46
N THR A 6 15.90 -12.53 0.75
CA THR A 6 14.62 -12.49 1.44
C THR A 6 13.70 -13.41 0.65
N PRO A 7 13.11 -14.46 1.26
CA PRO A 7 12.26 -15.37 0.52
C PRO A 7 11.19 -14.53 -0.19
N PRO A 8 10.98 -14.72 -1.51
CA PRO A 8 9.91 -14.01 -2.17
C PRO A 8 8.63 -14.36 -1.42
N GLY A 9 7.92 -13.33 -0.94
CA GLY A 9 6.54 -13.53 -0.49
C GLY A 9 5.76 -14.26 -1.60
N PRO A 10 4.63 -14.90 -1.26
CA PRO A 10 3.94 -15.82 -2.16
C PRO A 10 3.79 -15.22 -3.57
N SER A 11 4.12 -16.03 -4.58
CA SER A 11 4.00 -15.63 -5.99
C SER A 11 2.56 -15.20 -6.29
N PRO A 12 2.36 -14.17 -7.12
CA PRO A 12 1.01 -13.72 -7.46
C PRO A 12 0.20 -14.87 -8.08
N ASP A 13 0.82 -15.72 -8.89
CA ASP A 13 0.21 -16.92 -9.49
C ASP A 13 -0.42 -17.86 -8.43
N ALA A 14 0.31 -18.13 -7.34
CA ALA A 14 -0.19 -18.97 -6.25
C ALA A 14 -1.35 -18.30 -5.50
N LEU A 15 -1.30 -16.98 -5.33
CA LEU A 15 -2.36 -16.20 -4.71
C LEU A 15 -3.61 -16.10 -5.61
N GLU A 16 -3.43 -16.00 -6.93
CA GLU A 16 -4.51 -16.03 -7.92
C GLU A 16 -5.19 -17.40 -7.96
N HIS A 17 -4.43 -18.49 -7.79
CA HIS A 17 -5.02 -19.82 -7.66
C HIS A 17 -5.91 -19.93 -6.41
N LEU A 18 -5.46 -19.38 -5.26
CA LEU A 18 -6.30 -19.31 -4.06
C LEU A 18 -7.57 -18.47 -4.28
N LEU A 19 -7.43 -17.36 -5.00
CA LEU A 19 -8.57 -16.51 -5.37
C LEU A 19 -9.55 -17.27 -6.27
N ALA A 20 -9.06 -17.98 -7.29
CA ALA A 20 -9.86 -18.80 -8.19
C ALA A 20 -10.53 -19.98 -7.46
N ALA A 21 -9.90 -20.51 -6.40
CA ALA A 21 -10.46 -21.51 -5.51
C ALA A 21 -11.53 -20.94 -4.54
N GLY A 22 -11.95 -19.68 -4.72
CA GLY A 22 -13.03 -19.04 -3.95
C GLY A 22 -12.58 -18.43 -2.62
N ARG A 23 -11.29 -18.45 -2.30
CA ARG A 23 -10.77 -17.74 -1.13
C ARG A 23 -10.53 -16.30 -1.55
N ASP A 24 -11.48 -15.40 -1.33
CA ASP A 24 -11.30 -13.97 -1.51
C ASP A 24 -11.41 -13.25 -0.16
N GLY A 25 -10.69 -12.15 0.00
CA GLY A 25 -10.72 -11.35 1.21
C GLY A 25 -9.60 -10.32 1.26
N ALA A 26 -9.71 -9.39 2.21
CA ALA A 26 -8.80 -8.25 2.35
C ALA A 26 -7.31 -8.67 2.39
N LEU A 27 -6.97 -9.69 3.19
CA LEU A 27 -5.60 -10.18 3.33
C LEU A 27 -5.03 -10.79 2.05
N LEU A 28 -5.83 -11.57 1.31
CA LEU A 28 -5.39 -12.16 0.06
C LEU A 28 -5.20 -11.07 -1.01
N ARG A 29 -6.17 -10.18 -1.14
CA ARG A 29 -6.11 -9.04 -2.06
C ARG A 29 -4.89 -8.15 -1.76
N MET A 30 -4.59 -7.90 -0.49
CA MET A 30 -3.39 -7.16 -0.09
C MET A 30 -2.10 -7.91 -0.44
N SER A 31 -2.08 -9.23 -0.28
CA SER A 31 -0.92 -10.05 -0.66
C SER A 31 -0.67 -10.01 -2.17
N LEU A 32 -1.72 -10.05 -2.98
CA LEU A 32 -1.67 -9.86 -4.43
C LEU A 32 -1.14 -8.47 -4.77
N ALA A 33 -1.68 -7.42 -4.15
CA ALA A 33 -1.23 -6.05 -4.37
C ALA A 33 0.28 -5.89 -4.13
N LEU A 34 0.79 -6.44 -3.02
CA LEU A 34 2.23 -6.43 -2.72
C LEU A 34 3.04 -7.24 -3.74
N ALA A 35 2.52 -8.36 -4.21
CA ALA A 35 3.19 -9.19 -5.21
C ALA A 35 3.31 -8.48 -6.57
N TYR A 36 2.26 -7.79 -7.03
CA TYR A 36 2.30 -6.97 -8.25
C TYR A 36 3.14 -5.71 -8.09
N GLN A 37 3.10 -5.06 -6.92
CA GLN A 37 3.97 -3.91 -6.63
C GLN A 37 5.45 -4.26 -6.73
N ARG A 38 5.86 -5.46 -6.28
CA ARG A 38 7.23 -5.97 -6.43
C ARG A 38 7.60 -6.33 -7.88
N ARG A 39 6.62 -6.48 -8.76
CA ARG A 39 6.81 -6.70 -10.20
C ARG A 39 6.73 -5.38 -11.00
N ASP A 40 6.71 -4.24 -10.31
CA ASP A 40 6.49 -2.92 -10.89
C ASP A 40 5.15 -2.76 -11.67
N ASP A 41 4.23 -3.72 -11.49
CA ASP A 41 2.87 -3.65 -12.05
C ASP A 41 1.97 -2.86 -11.08
N VAL A 42 2.21 -1.56 -11.04
CA VAL A 42 1.49 -0.59 -10.20
C VAL A 42 -0.02 -0.56 -10.51
N PRO A 43 -0.49 -0.57 -11.78
CA PRO A 43 -1.92 -0.60 -12.09
C PRO A 43 -2.64 -1.82 -11.50
N THR A 44 -2.08 -3.03 -11.67
CA THR A 44 -2.67 -4.25 -11.13
C THR A 44 -2.62 -4.25 -9.61
N ALA A 45 -1.52 -3.77 -9.02
CA ALA A 45 -1.40 -3.61 -7.58
C ALA A 45 -2.51 -2.71 -7.01
N LEU A 46 -2.76 -1.55 -7.63
CA LEU A 46 -3.82 -0.63 -7.21
C LEU A 46 -5.22 -1.24 -7.30
N MET A 47 -5.51 -2.04 -8.34
CA MET A 47 -6.77 -2.78 -8.42
C MET A 47 -6.96 -3.70 -7.22
N HIS A 48 -5.91 -4.44 -6.85
CA HIS A 48 -5.97 -5.35 -5.69
C HIS A 48 -6.07 -4.59 -4.37
N VAL A 49 -5.40 -3.45 -4.22
CA VAL A 49 -5.55 -2.57 -3.04
C VAL A 49 -6.99 -2.08 -2.91
N ALA A 50 -7.60 -1.59 -4.00
CA ALA A 50 -8.98 -1.12 -3.99
C ALA A 50 -9.96 -2.22 -3.55
N LYS A 51 -9.76 -3.45 -4.05
CA LYS A 51 -10.56 -4.61 -3.61
C LYS A 51 -10.32 -4.94 -2.13
N ALA A 52 -9.08 -4.87 -1.65
CA ALA A 52 -8.78 -5.09 -0.23
C ALA A 52 -9.51 -4.09 0.67
N LEU A 53 -9.54 -2.81 0.27
CA LEU A 53 -10.26 -1.74 0.97
C LEU A 53 -11.78 -1.87 0.88
N ALA A 54 -12.31 -2.46 -0.19
CA ALA A 54 -13.73 -2.79 -0.28
C ALA A 54 -14.14 -3.91 0.69
N PHE A 55 -13.24 -4.85 0.98
CA PHE A 55 -13.47 -5.87 2.00
C PHE A 55 -13.28 -5.34 3.41
N ASP A 56 -12.23 -4.54 3.63
CA ASP A 56 -11.90 -3.97 4.93
C ASP A 56 -11.45 -2.51 4.76
N PRO A 57 -12.35 -1.53 4.96
CA PRO A 57 -12.01 -0.11 4.86
C PRO A 57 -11.09 0.35 6.00
N GLU A 58 -10.94 -0.43 7.07
CA GLU A 58 -10.03 -0.16 8.19
C GLU A 58 -8.67 -0.87 8.02
N PHE A 59 -8.37 -1.33 6.80
CA PHE A 59 -7.11 -1.97 6.52
C PHE A 59 -5.99 -0.94 6.27
N THR A 60 -5.37 -0.49 7.36
CA THR A 60 -4.33 0.55 7.35
C THR A 60 -3.20 0.29 6.36
N ALA A 61 -2.78 -0.98 6.22
CA ALA A 61 -1.71 -1.37 5.32
C ALA A 61 -2.08 -1.17 3.84
N ALA A 62 -3.35 -1.40 3.47
CA ALA A 62 -3.84 -1.20 2.12
C ALA A 62 -3.89 0.29 1.76
N TRP A 63 -4.38 1.15 2.65
CA TRP A 63 -4.34 2.61 2.47
C TRP A 63 -2.90 3.14 2.32
N ARG A 64 -1.99 2.66 3.16
CA ARG A 64 -0.57 3.02 3.07
C ARG A 64 0.04 2.59 1.73
N LEU A 65 -0.23 1.37 1.28
CA LEU A 65 0.28 0.87 0.00
C LEU A 65 -0.31 1.66 -1.17
N GLN A 66 -1.60 2.00 -1.14
CA GLN A 66 -2.22 2.87 -2.15
C GLN A 66 -1.47 4.19 -2.27
N GLY A 67 -1.11 4.81 -1.15
CA GLY A 67 -0.37 6.07 -1.15
C GLY A 67 1.03 5.94 -1.76
N LEU A 68 1.73 4.84 -1.49
CA LEU A 68 3.05 4.57 -2.07
C LEU A 68 2.96 4.35 -3.58
N LEU A 69 1.99 3.55 -4.03
CA LEU A 69 1.73 3.29 -5.45
C LEU A 69 1.31 4.56 -6.19
N ALA A 70 0.47 5.40 -5.59
CA ALA A 70 0.08 6.68 -6.17
C ALA A 70 1.29 7.62 -6.36
N LEU A 71 2.23 7.66 -5.40
CA LEU A 71 3.48 8.42 -5.59
C LEU A 71 4.35 7.86 -6.71
N ALA A 72 4.40 6.54 -6.88
CA ALA A 72 5.12 5.93 -8.00
C ALA A 72 4.52 6.32 -9.37
N LEU A 73 3.21 6.58 -9.41
CA LEU A 73 2.52 7.13 -10.59
C LEU A 73 2.61 8.66 -10.72
N GLY A 74 3.26 9.35 -9.77
CA GLY A 74 3.31 10.82 -9.74
C GLY A 74 2.01 11.50 -9.26
N ASP A 75 1.02 10.73 -8.80
CA ASP A 75 -0.24 11.26 -8.28
C ASP A 75 -0.11 11.59 -6.80
N ALA A 76 0.52 12.74 -6.53
CA ALA A 76 0.73 13.23 -5.16
C ALA A 76 -0.58 13.53 -4.42
N ALA A 77 -1.63 13.95 -5.13
CA ALA A 77 -2.93 14.24 -4.54
C ALA A 77 -3.60 12.97 -4.02
N LYS A 78 -3.65 11.91 -4.83
CA LYS A 78 -4.18 10.61 -4.41
C LYS A 78 -3.31 9.96 -3.34
N ALA A 79 -2.00 10.17 -3.39
CA ALA A 79 -1.10 9.72 -2.35
C ALA A 79 -1.41 10.39 -1.00
N GLU A 80 -1.59 11.71 -0.99
CA GLU A 80 -1.94 12.44 0.22
C GLU A 80 -3.26 11.92 0.81
N ALA A 81 -4.31 11.83 0.00
CA ALA A 81 -5.61 11.33 0.44
C ALA A 81 -5.50 9.91 1.05
N SER A 82 -4.73 9.03 0.41
CA SER A 82 -4.53 7.66 0.88
C SER A 82 -3.76 7.60 2.20
N PHE A 83 -2.69 8.40 2.35
CA PHE A 83 -1.94 8.45 3.60
C PHE A 83 -2.73 9.11 4.73
N ALA A 84 -3.60 10.07 4.42
CA ALA A 84 -4.50 10.68 5.41
C ALA A 84 -5.48 9.65 5.96
N GLN A 85 -6.13 8.86 5.09
CA GLN A 85 -6.99 7.76 5.53
C GLN A 85 -6.22 6.70 6.34
N ALA A 86 -5.03 6.32 5.87
CA ALA A 86 -4.17 5.40 6.63
C ALA A 86 -3.83 5.95 8.03
N LEU A 87 -3.59 7.25 8.16
CA LEU A 87 -3.27 7.90 9.42
C LEU A 87 -4.45 7.84 10.39
N GLU A 88 -5.65 8.20 9.92
CA GLU A 88 -6.87 8.17 10.74
C GLU A 88 -7.16 6.77 11.28
N VAL A 89 -7.07 5.75 10.43
CA VAL A 89 -7.27 4.36 10.81
C VAL A 89 -6.15 3.88 11.76
N ALA A 90 -4.89 4.23 11.48
CA ALA A 90 -3.76 3.90 12.35
C ALA A 90 -3.93 4.48 13.76
N GLN A 91 -4.43 5.71 13.87
CA GLN A 91 -4.70 6.36 15.15
C GLN A 91 -5.79 5.64 15.93
N ARG A 92 -6.89 5.25 15.27
CA ARG A 92 -7.98 4.48 15.89
C ARG A 92 -7.51 3.12 16.39
N ARG A 93 -6.62 2.47 15.64
CA ARG A 93 -6.06 1.15 15.98
C ARG A 93 -4.90 1.20 16.98
N GLY A 94 -4.38 2.37 17.32
CA GLY A 94 -3.22 2.52 18.21
C GLY A 94 -1.89 2.13 17.56
N GLU A 95 -1.79 2.16 16.22
CA GLU A 95 -0.58 1.84 15.44
C GLU A 95 0.43 3.01 15.51
N LEU A 96 0.95 3.31 16.70
CA LEU A 96 1.71 4.53 16.98
C LEU A 96 2.93 4.75 16.06
N GLN A 97 3.60 3.68 15.65
CA GLN A 97 4.75 3.78 14.75
C GLN A 97 4.34 4.19 13.34
N LEU A 98 3.23 3.65 12.85
CA LEU A 98 2.69 3.99 11.54
C LEU A 98 2.12 5.41 11.54
N VAL A 99 1.45 5.82 12.62
CA VAL A 99 0.98 7.21 12.81
C VAL A 99 2.13 8.20 12.65
N LYS A 100 3.28 7.95 13.31
CA LYS A 100 4.47 8.81 13.20
C LYS A 100 5.02 8.85 11.76
N GLU A 101 5.17 7.69 11.13
CA GLU A 101 5.66 7.59 9.75
C GLU A 101 4.78 8.37 8.78
N LEU A 102 3.46 8.14 8.82
CA LEU A 102 2.48 8.78 7.93
C LEU A 102 2.40 10.28 8.18
N THR A 103 2.48 10.72 9.43
CA THR A 103 2.49 12.15 9.78
C THR A 103 3.67 12.87 9.13
N VAL A 104 4.87 12.30 9.21
CA VAL A 104 6.07 12.87 8.58
C VAL A 104 5.94 12.87 7.06
N ARG A 105 5.42 11.78 6.48
CA ARG A 105 5.26 11.66 5.03
C ARG A 105 4.25 12.67 4.48
N LEU A 106 3.08 12.80 5.11
CA LEU A 106 2.06 13.78 4.75
C LEU A 106 2.59 15.21 4.84
N ARG A 107 3.35 15.52 5.90
CA ARG A 107 3.99 16.84 6.02
C ARG A 107 4.88 17.14 4.81
N ARG A 108 5.71 16.18 4.38
CA ARG A 108 6.59 16.33 3.20
C ARG A 108 5.82 16.51 1.89
N LEU A 109 4.66 15.86 1.74
CA LEU A 109 3.82 16.03 0.55
C LEU A 109 3.15 17.40 0.51
N ARG A 110 2.70 17.90 1.66
CA ARG A 110 2.05 19.22 1.80
C ARG A 110 3.01 20.40 1.72
N THR A 111 4.27 20.20 2.12
CA THR A 111 5.33 21.20 1.98
C THR A 111 6.31 20.72 0.91
N PRO A 112 5.96 20.80 -0.39
CA PRO A 112 6.95 20.56 -1.43
C PRO A 112 8.11 21.52 -1.18
N LYS A 113 9.32 20.98 -1.06
CA LYS A 113 10.55 21.78 -0.90
C LYS A 113 10.53 22.85 -2.01
N PRO A 114 10.59 24.15 -1.69
CA PRO A 114 10.72 25.16 -2.74
C PRO A 114 11.99 24.83 -3.54
N PRO A 115 11.96 24.94 -4.89
CA PRO A 115 13.18 24.75 -5.67
C PRO A 115 14.23 25.71 -5.11
N ALA A 116 15.37 25.15 -4.68
CA ALA A 116 16.51 25.97 -4.32
C ALA A 116 16.98 26.65 -5.61
N GLY A 117 16.62 27.93 -5.76
CA GLY A 117 17.20 28.84 -6.73
C GLY A 117 18.50 29.43 -6.19
#